data_AF-A0A645AD42-F1
#
_entry.id   AF-A0A645AD42-F1
#
_cell.length_a   1.000
_cell.length_b   1.000
_cell.length_c   1.000
_cell.angle_alpha   90.00
_cell.angle_beta   90.00
_cell.angle_gamma   90.00
#
_symmetry.space_group_name_H-M   'P 1'
#
loop_
_entity.id
_entity.type
_entity.pdbx_description
1 polymer ?
#
loop_
_entity_poly.entity_id
_entity_poly.type
_entity_poly.pdbx_seq_one_letter_code
_entity_poly.pdbx_strand_id
1 'polypeptide(L)' 'MNAGSGFEAMILQCLTNTLGDYYQVEEVYITIDGGPYESGHIIIEEGEAYKVDYTNVKTTE' A
#
# COMPACT_ATOMS: atom_id res chain seq x y z
N MET A 1 0.10 11.69 -6.47
CA MET A 1 -0.67 12.25 -5.31
C MET A 1 0.12 13.41 -4.72
N ASN A 2 -0.53 14.38 -4.05
CA ASN A 2 0.16 15.45 -3.32
C ASN A 2 -0.46 15.56 -1.91
N ALA A 3 -0.31 14.49 -1.14
CA ALA A 3 -0.76 14.41 0.26
C ALA A 3 0.41 14.50 1.25
N GLY A 4 1.64 14.58 0.75
CA GLY A 4 2.87 14.48 1.53
C GLY A 4 3.29 13.02 1.76
N SER A 5 4.60 12.77 1.83
CA SER A 5 5.16 11.40 1.84
C SER A 5 4.57 10.49 2.92
N GLY A 6 4.38 10.99 4.14
CA GLY A 6 3.83 10.20 5.25
C GLY A 6 2.37 9.80 5.05
N PHE A 7 1.52 10.73 4.59
CA PHE A 7 0.12 10.41 4.31
C PHE A 7 -0.02 9.48 3.12
N GLU A 8 0.78 9.67 2.06
CA GLU A 8 0.79 8.78 0.90
C GLU A 8 1.16 7.35 1.29
N ALA A 9 2.17 7.15 2.14
CA ALA A 9 2.54 5.83 2.66
C ALA A 9 1.41 5.20 3.48
N MET A 10 0.75 5.97 4.36
CA MET A 10 -0.37 5.46 5.15
C MET A 10 -1.57 5.08 4.29
N ILE A 11 -1.87 5.83 3.22
CA ILE A 11 -2.94 5.48 2.28
C ILE A 11 -2.63 4.14 1.60
N LEU A 12 -1.41 3.96 1.11
CA LEU A 12 -0.97 2.70 0.49
C LEU A 12 -1.02 1.53 1.47
N GLN A 13 -0.60 1.73 2.72
CA GLN A 13 -0.68 0.70 3.75
C GLN A 13 -2.13 0.34 4.09
N CYS A 14 -3.02 1.34 4.24
CA CYS A 14 -4.45 1.10 4.49
C CYS A 14 -5.09 0.27 3.36
N LEU A 15 -4.79 0.61 2.10
CA LEU A 15 -5.28 -0.14 0.95
C LEU A 15 -4.74 -1.57 0.95
N THR A 16 -3.43 -1.73 1.15
CA THR A 16 -2.74 -3.02 1.15
C THR A 16 -3.26 -3.93 2.25
N ASN A 17 -3.41 -3.41 3.47
CA ASN A 17 -3.96 -4.17 4.59
C ASN A 17 -5.41 -4.58 4.33
N THR A 18 -6.25 -3.67 3.86
CA THR A 18 -7.66 -3.96 3.59
C THR A 18 -7.83 -5.06 2.53
N LEU A 19 -7.08 -4.96 1.43
CA LEU A 19 -7.12 -5.96 0.36
C LEU A 19 -6.47 -7.27 0.79
N GLY A 20 -5.35 -7.20 1.52
CA GLY A 20 -4.65 -8.36 2.06
C GLY A 20 -5.51 -9.18 3.00
N ASP A 21 -6.22 -8.54 3.93
CA ASP A 21 -7.18 -9.20 4.83
C ASP A 21 -8.36 -9.80 4.06
N TYR A 22 -8.97 -9.03 3.16
CA TYR A 22 -10.16 -9.46 2.43
C TYR A 22 -9.89 -10.67 1.53
N TYR A 23 -8.74 -10.69 0.86
CA TYR A 23 -8.36 -11.77 -0.07
C TYR A 23 -7.43 -12.82 0.54
N GLN A 24 -7.04 -12.66 1.82
CA GLN A 24 -6.12 -13.55 2.54
C GLN A 24 -4.77 -13.71 1.82
N VAL A 25 -4.15 -12.58 1.46
CA VAL A 25 -2.83 -12.51 0.82
C VAL A 25 -1.88 -11.60 1.59
N GLU A 26 -0.58 -11.87 1.51
CA GLU A 26 0.46 -11.10 2.24
C GLU A 26 1.03 -9.93 1.41
N GLU A 27 0.82 -9.96 0.09
CA GLU A 27 1.42 -9.04 -0.88
C GLU A 27 0.36 -8.52 -1.85
N VAL A 28 0.36 -7.22 -2.12
CA VAL A 28 -0.58 -6.55 -3.02
C VAL A 28 0.19 -5.73 -4.05
N TYR A 29 -0.07 -6.01 -5.32
CA TYR A 29 0.47 -5.25 -6.44
C TYR A 29 -0.45 -4.08 -6.78
N ILE A 30 0.10 -2.87 -6.77
CA ILE A 30 -0.65 -1.64 -7.03
C ILE A 30 -0.07 -0.99 -8.28
N THR A 31 -0.91 -0.84 -9.31
CA THR A 31 -0.54 -0.28 -10.62
C THR A 31 -1.47 0.86 -11.00
N ILE A 32 -0.98 1.82 -11.78
CA ILE A 32 -1.80 2.87 -12.40
C ILE A 32 -1.79 2.65 -13.91
N ASP A 33 -2.98 2.46 -14.50
CA ASP A 33 -3.14 2.16 -15.94
C ASP A 33 -2.27 1.00 -16.46
N GLY A 34 -1.98 0.02 -15.60
CA GLY A 34 -1.13 -1.13 -15.89
C GLY A 34 0.38 -0.89 -15.76
N GLY A 35 0.81 0.33 -15.45
CA GLY A 35 2.20 0.67 -15.15
C GLY A 35 2.51 0.71 -13.64
N PRO A 36 3.78 0.93 -13.26
CA PRO A 36 4.18 1.07 -11.86
C PRO A 36 3.43 2.23 -11.18
N TYR A 37 3.21 2.12 -9.87
CA TYR A 37 2.66 3.23 -9.10
C TYR A 37 3.75 4.29 -8.90
N GLU A 38 3.45 5.53 -9.29
CA GLU A 38 4.32 6.68 -9.06
C GLU A 38 3.52 7.87 -8.49
N SER A 39 4.00 8.39 -7.37
CA SER A 39 3.55 9.65 -6.78
C SER A 39 4.73 10.63 -6.65
N GLY A 40 4.47 11.85 -6.16
CA GLY A 40 5.56 12.81 -5.91
C GLY A 40 6.54 12.39 -4.82
N HIS A 41 6.26 11.31 -4.07
CA HIS A 41 7.06 10.88 -2.92
C HIS A 41 7.36 9.38 -2.87
N ILE A 42 6.61 8.54 -3.58
CA ILE A 42 6.69 7.08 -3.52
C ILE A 42 6.66 6.53 -4.94
N ILE A 43 7.57 5.61 -5.22
CA ILE A 43 7.59 4.78 -6.42
C ILE A 43 7.48 3.34 -5.95
N ILE A 44 6.59 2.56 -6.56
CA ILE A 44 6.54 1.10 -6.43
C ILE A 44 6.96 0.57 -7.79
N GLU A 45 8.12 -0.08 -7.84
CA GLU A 45 8.73 -0.51 -9.09
C GLU A 45 7.91 -1.62 -9.78
N GLU A 46 8.13 -1.81 -11.08
CA GLU A 46 7.48 -2.89 -11.80
C GLU A 46 7.85 -4.26 -11.19
N GLY A 47 6.85 -5.04 -10.82
CA GLY A 47 7.04 -6.33 -10.17
C GLY A 47 7.34 -6.26 -8.66
N GLU A 48 7.32 -5.07 -8.07
CA GLU A 48 7.38 -4.87 -6.62
C GLU A 48 5.97 -4.90 -6.02
N ALA A 49 5.79 -5.65 -4.94
CA ALA A 49 4.55 -5.69 -4.18
C ALA A 49 4.64 -4.83 -2.93
N TYR A 50 3.53 -4.23 -2.54
CA TYR A 50 3.36 -3.65 -1.21
C TYR A 50 2.93 -4.72 -0.22
N LYS A 51 3.51 -4.74 0.98
CA LYS A 51 3.29 -5.80 1.96
C LYS A 51 2.24 -5.43 2.98
N VAL A 52 1.44 -6.43 3.36
CA VAL A 52 0.53 -6.32 4.50
C VAL A 52 1.37 -6.14 5.76
N ASP A 53 1.08 -5.08 6.52
CA ASP A 53 1.78 -4.77 7.76
C ASP A 53 0.82 -4.15 8.78
N TYR A 54 0.62 -4.89 9.87
CA TYR A 54 -0.22 -4.48 11.01
C TYR A 54 0.59 -4.01 12.22
N THR A 55 1.92 -3.88 12.12
CA THR A 55 2.80 -3.53 13.25
C THR A 55 2.38 -2.24 13.96
N ASN A 56 1.82 -1.28 13.21
CA ASN A 56 1.35 0.01 13.74
C ASN A 56 -0.19 0.12 13.83
N VAL A 57 -0.91 -0.99 13.66
CA VAL A 57 -2.37 -1.03 13.75
C VAL A 57 -2.78 -1.51 15.13
N LYS A 58 -3.60 -0.72 15.82
CA LYS A 58 -4.20 -1.16 17.09
C LYS A 58 -5.41 -2.03 16.79
N THR A 59 -5.31 -3.32 17.09
CA THR A 59 -6.50 -4.16 17.27
C THR A 59 -7.16 -3.79 18.59
N THR A 60 -8.46 -3.55 18.57
CA THR A 60 -9.24 -3.38 19.79
C THR A 60 -9.40 -4.75 20.45
N GLU A 61 -8.84 -4.91 21.66
CA GLU A 61 -9.21 -6.00 22.58
C GLU A 61 -10.64 -5.82 23.11
#